data_AF-A0A553I5H7-F1
#
_entry.id   AF-A0A553I5H7-F1
#
_cell.length_a   1.000
_cell.length_b   1.000
_cell.length_c   1.000
_cell.angle_alpha   90.00
_cell.angle_beta   90.00
_cell.angle_gamma   90.00
#
_symmetry.space_group_name_H-M   'P 1'
#
loop_
_entity.id
_entity.type
_entity.pdbx_description
1 polymer ?
#
loop_
_entity_poly.entity_id
_entity_poly.type
_entity_poly.pdbx_seq_one_letter_code
_entity_poly.pdbx_strand_id
1 'polypeptide(L)'
;MATRQERLQQVTNFSDEIKARFESSGRWEYERFLGNGSYGITVLLRERDQLAVHPKRIALKLARKGSLSGIAQLRNELKFLKILRGAMHIVRMAASCDNLHSVNREADSRSAFGPLQGLMKGPAVALEYLDQGDLVTLKIDIDGDRTLIRACIGMAYPLERPEDTQSVQETVPTDGTRPRGIIHQDLATRNIVLGSGDGLDEHHVGYLFKLIDFGSTREYDLPRGPRDNLYDCARLMLQMLDFEPIFSFPTVWRDELTRVGNILPPEDNPNDDPFPHVDFDLRDLIARCLYVDAQKRPTLQEALEEAQRAVARDPDTFPDPEEETDERIRDFFQKFIHDVPDNMRTPRARGKSTDEQTGDAPA
;
A
#
# COMPACT_ATOMS: atom_id res chain seq x y z
N MET A 1 28.87 -0.67 14.53
CA MET A 1 27.43 -0.69 14.16
C MET A 1 26.65 -1.25 15.32
N ALA A 2 25.49 -0.69 15.66
CA ALA A 2 24.68 -1.20 16.77
C ALA A 2 24.15 -2.61 16.49
N THR A 3 24.17 -3.47 17.51
CA THR A 3 23.65 -4.83 17.41
C THR A 3 22.14 -4.81 17.11
N ARG A 4 21.60 -5.94 16.63
CA ARG A 4 20.14 -6.07 16.41
C ARG A 4 19.36 -5.81 17.69
N GLN A 5 19.88 -6.29 18.82
CA GLN A 5 19.26 -6.17 20.13
C GLN A 5 19.28 -4.73 20.64
N GLU A 6 20.38 -4.01 20.45
CA GLU A 6 20.46 -2.56 20.75
C GLU A 6 19.45 -1.75 19.92
N ARG A 7 19.28 -2.07 18.64
CA ARG A 7 18.29 -1.41 17.78
C ARG A 7 16.86 -1.66 18.24
N LEU A 8 16.54 -2.88 18.65
CA LEU A 8 15.22 -3.22 19.20
C LEU A 8 14.99 -2.48 20.52
N GLN A 9 15.97 -2.46 21.42
CA GLN A 9 15.86 -1.74 22.69
C GLN A 9 15.64 -0.24 22.48
N GLN A 10 16.34 0.37 21.51
CA GLN A 10 16.14 1.78 21.15
C GLN A 10 14.73 2.06 20.64
N VAL A 11 14.15 1.15 19.86
CA VAL A 11 12.77 1.26 19.37
C VAL A 11 11.77 1.17 20.53
N THR A 12 11.94 0.18 21.40
CA THR A 12 11.08 0.01 22.59
C THR A 12 11.14 1.24 23.49
N ASN A 13 12.33 1.70 23.87
CA ASN A 13 12.50 2.88 24.72
C ASN A 13 11.87 4.13 24.11
N PHE A 14 11.99 4.31 22.79
CA PHE A 14 11.39 5.46 22.12
C PHE A 14 9.86 5.35 22.04
N SER A 15 9.32 4.15 21.84
CA SER A 15 7.88 3.90 21.90
C SER A 15 7.30 4.19 23.29
N ASP A 16 8.02 3.80 24.35
CA ASP A 16 7.61 4.08 25.73
C ASP A 16 7.65 5.59 26.03
N GLU A 17 8.65 6.31 25.51
CA GLU A 17 8.72 7.78 25.62
C GLU A 17 7.51 8.44 24.92
N ILE A 18 7.11 7.94 23.74
CA ILE A 18 5.90 8.40 23.03
C ILE A 18 4.66 8.13 23.87
N LYS A 19 4.50 6.92 24.39
CA LYS A 19 3.36 6.53 25.23
C LYS A 19 3.20 7.46 26.43
N ALA A 20 4.29 7.72 27.15
CA ALA A 20 4.29 8.61 28.31
C ALA A 20 3.80 10.03 27.97
N ARG A 21 4.09 10.55 26.76
CA ARG A 21 3.57 11.87 26.34
C ARG A 21 2.04 11.92 26.25
N PHE A 22 1.41 10.82 25.87
CA PHE A 22 -0.05 10.73 25.72
C PHE A 22 -0.80 10.39 27.02
N GLU A 23 -0.10 10.06 28.11
CA GLU A 23 -0.74 9.87 29.42
C GLU A 23 -1.38 11.16 29.94
N SER A 24 -0.72 12.31 29.68
CA SER A 24 -1.20 13.65 30.04
C SER A 24 -2.05 14.33 28.96
N SER A 25 -2.28 13.66 27.84
CA SER A 25 -3.03 14.22 26.71
C SER A 25 -4.53 14.12 26.98
N GLY A 26 -5.22 15.27 26.89
CA GLY A 26 -6.66 15.35 27.13
C GLY A 26 -7.53 14.78 25.99
N ARG A 27 -7.02 14.79 24.75
CA ARG A 27 -7.78 14.36 23.55
C ARG A 27 -7.33 13.03 22.98
N TRP A 28 -6.04 12.74 22.96
CA TRP A 28 -5.50 11.52 22.37
C TRP A 28 -4.95 10.60 23.45
N GLU A 29 -5.05 9.30 23.24
CA GLU A 29 -4.36 8.29 24.02
C GLU A 29 -3.57 7.35 23.13
N TYR A 30 -2.45 6.85 23.66
CA TYR A 30 -1.67 5.81 23.03
C TYR A 30 -2.41 4.48 23.17
N GLU A 31 -2.78 3.86 22.05
CA GLU A 31 -3.46 2.56 22.05
C GLU A 31 -2.44 1.43 21.98
N ARG A 32 -1.58 1.41 20.95
CA ARG A 32 -0.53 0.38 20.79
C ARG A 32 0.58 0.78 19.81
N PHE A 33 1.66 0.01 19.82
CA PHE A 33 2.70 0.05 18.79
C PHE A 33 2.20 -0.68 17.53
N LEU A 34 2.36 -0.08 16.35
CA LEU A 34 1.96 -0.70 15.07
C LEU A 34 3.15 -1.35 14.36
N GLY A 35 4.33 -0.71 14.42
CA GLY A 35 5.51 -1.26 13.77
C GLY A 35 6.66 -0.28 13.72
N ASN A 36 7.82 -0.78 13.31
CA ASN A 36 8.97 0.03 12.96
C ASN A 36 9.39 -0.25 11.51
N GLY A 37 9.46 0.82 10.73
CA GLY A 37 10.11 0.79 9.43
C GLY A 37 11.63 0.81 9.57
N SER A 38 12.33 0.82 8.43
CA SER A 38 13.80 1.00 8.40
C SER A 38 14.24 2.34 9.03
N TYR A 39 13.32 3.30 9.13
CA TYR A 39 13.61 4.72 9.33
C TYR A 39 12.79 5.40 10.42
N GLY A 40 11.76 4.74 10.96
CA GLY A 40 10.80 5.35 11.86
C GLY A 40 10.01 4.35 12.69
N ILE A 41 9.15 4.89 13.55
CA ILE A 41 8.19 4.17 14.38
C ILE A 41 6.79 4.63 13.99
N THR A 42 5.86 3.68 13.96
CA THR A 42 4.43 3.95 13.79
C THR A 42 3.69 3.44 15.04
N VAL A 43 2.85 4.30 15.61
CA VAL A 43 2.00 4.00 16.77
C VAL A 43 0.54 4.27 16.43
N LEU A 44 -0.37 3.57 17.09
CA LEU A 44 -1.80 3.80 17.00
C LEU A 44 -2.24 4.73 18.14
N LEU A 45 -2.94 5.79 17.78
CA LEU A 45 -3.61 6.67 18.73
C LEU A 45 -5.12 6.55 18.60
N ARG A 46 -5.81 6.65 19.73
CA ARG A 46 -7.26 6.70 19.82
C ARG A 46 -7.69 8.05 20.39
N GLU A 47 -8.75 8.62 19.86
CA GLU A 47 -9.39 9.80 20.44
C GLU A 47 -10.13 9.42 21.73
N ARG A 48 -9.89 10.19 22.80
CA ARG A 48 -10.57 10.11 24.10
C ARG A 48 -11.93 10.78 23.98
N ASP A 49 -12.81 10.22 23.17
CA ASP A 49 -14.22 10.58 23.20
C ASP A 49 -14.99 9.41 23.83
N GLN A 50 -15.41 9.59 25.09
CA GLN A 50 -16.15 8.57 25.83
C GLN A 50 -17.58 8.40 25.33
N LEU A 51 -18.09 9.33 24.53
CA LEU A 51 -19.45 9.30 23.99
C LEU A 51 -19.49 8.79 22.55
N ALA A 52 -18.34 8.74 21.85
CA ALA A 52 -18.27 8.21 20.50
C ALA A 52 -18.41 6.68 20.50
N VAL A 53 -19.38 6.17 19.74
CA VAL A 53 -19.56 4.73 19.50
C VAL A 53 -18.33 4.14 18.79
N HIS A 54 -17.72 4.92 17.89
CA HIS A 54 -16.49 4.57 17.19
C HIS A 54 -15.49 5.72 17.30
N PRO A 55 -14.62 5.72 18.33
CA PRO A 55 -13.64 6.80 18.52
C PRO A 55 -12.67 6.85 17.34
N LYS A 56 -12.31 8.07 16.90
CA LYS A 56 -11.36 8.26 15.80
C LYS A 56 -10.01 7.62 16.16
N ARG A 57 -9.49 6.82 15.23
CA ARG A 57 -8.15 6.22 15.33
C ARG A 57 -7.24 6.75 14.22
N ILE A 58 -5.98 6.97 14.56
CA ILE A 58 -4.96 7.43 13.60
C ILE A 58 -3.65 6.68 13.79
N ALA A 59 -2.98 6.39 12.68
CA ALA A 59 -1.62 5.89 12.68
C ALA A 59 -0.65 7.08 12.68
N LEU A 60 0.09 7.25 13.77
CA LEU A 60 1.10 8.30 13.90
C LEU A 60 2.48 7.74 13.54
N LYS A 61 3.09 8.25 12.47
CA LYS A 61 4.44 7.89 12.03
C LYS A 61 5.44 8.99 12.40
N LEU A 62 6.52 8.58 13.06
CA LEU A 62 7.62 9.45 13.48
C LEU A 62 8.95 8.91 12.98
N ALA A 63 9.87 9.81 12.63
CA ALA A 63 11.24 9.41 12.35
C ALA A 63 11.91 8.91 13.63
N ARG A 64 12.86 7.97 13.52
CA ARG A 64 13.59 7.49 14.70
C ARG A 64 14.44 8.62 15.29
N LYS A 65 14.38 8.80 16.63
CA LYS A 65 15.14 9.82 17.37
C LYS A 65 16.63 9.76 16.99
N GLY A 66 17.20 10.90 16.58
CA GLY A 66 18.61 11.02 16.19
C GLY A 66 18.98 10.41 14.83
N SER A 67 18.03 9.83 14.08
CA SER A 67 18.29 9.19 12.79
C SER A 67 18.18 10.19 11.64
N LEU A 68 19.30 10.73 11.15
CA LEU A 68 19.29 11.68 10.01
C LEU A 68 18.66 11.08 8.75
N SER A 69 18.99 9.83 8.42
CA SER A 69 18.36 9.11 7.31
C SER A 69 16.86 8.92 7.53
N GLY A 70 16.45 8.73 8.79
CA GLY A 70 15.04 8.57 9.15
C GLY A 70 14.24 9.84 8.97
N ILE A 71 14.83 10.96 9.39
CA ILE A 71 14.29 12.31 9.18
C ILE A 71 14.18 12.61 7.68
N ALA A 72 15.21 12.30 6.89
CA ALA A 72 15.21 12.53 5.45
C ALA A 72 14.12 11.72 4.73
N GLN A 73 13.98 10.43 5.07
CA GLN A 73 12.97 9.53 4.50
C GLN A 73 11.55 9.98 4.85
N LEU A 74 11.29 10.29 6.12
CA LEU A 74 9.96 10.77 6.51
C LEU A 74 9.63 12.16 5.96
N ARG A 75 10.63 13.04 5.74
CA ARG A 75 10.43 14.30 5.01
C ARG A 75 10.05 14.05 3.55
N ASN A 76 10.69 13.07 2.90
CA ASN A 76 10.38 12.72 1.53
C ASN A 76 8.96 12.14 1.43
N GLU A 77 8.62 11.20 2.31
CA GLU A 77 7.26 10.67 2.42
C GLU A 77 6.24 11.78 2.65
N LEU A 78 6.51 12.71 3.58
CA LEU A 78 5.61 13.81 3.85
C LEU A 78 5.43 14.75 2.63
N LYS A 79 6.51 15.02 1.88
CA LYS A 79 6.45 15.78 0.64
C LYS A 79 5.49 15.13 -0.35
N PHE A 80 5.62 13.82 -0.58
CA PHE A 80 4.78 13.12 -1.55
C PHE A 80 3.35 12.91 -1.04
N LEU A 81 3.13 12.65 0.25
CA LEU A 81 1.78 12.60 0.81
C LEU A 81 1.04 13.94 0.72
N LYS A 82 1.75 15.07 0.83
CA LYS A 82 1.18 16.41 0.58
C LYS A 82 0.72 16.56 -0.87
N ILE A 83 1.49 16.05 -1.82
CA ILE A 83 1.17 16.06 -3.26
C ILE A 83 -0.02 15.13 -3.57
N LEU A 84 0.03 13.91 -3.06
CA LEU A 84 -0.90 12.82 -3.41
C LEU A 84 -2.21 12.87 -2.62
N ARG A 85 -2.40 13.88 -1.78
CA ARG A 85 -3.53 13.98 -0.87
C ARG A 85 -4.86 14.09 -1.64
N GLY A 86 -5.82 13.29 -1.21
CA GLY A 86 -7.16 13.22 -1.81
C GLY A 86 -7.37 12.03 -2.74
N ALA A 87 -6.33 11.28 -3.10
CA ALA A 87 -6.46 10.00 -3.80
C ALA A 87 -7.05 8.93 -2.85
N MET A 88 -7.98 8.12 -3.35
CA MET A 88 -8.72 7.09 -2.59
C MET A 88 -7.86 5.87 -2.27
N HIS A 89 -7.04 5.42 -3.23
CA HIS A 89 -6.16 4.26 -3.12
C HIS A 89 -4.76 4.63 -2.57
N ILE A 90 -4.62 5.82 -2.01
CA ILE A 90 -3.44 6.28 -1.28
C ILE A 90 -3.89 6.60 0.15
N VAL A 91 -3.07 6.23 1.13
CA VAL A 91 -3.39 6.50 2.54
C VAL A 91 -3.70 7.97 2.79
N ARG A 92 -4.81 8.24 3.46
CA ARG A 92 -5.23 9.61 3.75
C ARG A 92 -4.38 10.21 4.85
N MET A 93 -3.82 11.39 4.55
CA MET A 93 -3.11 12.20 5.53
C MET A 93 -4.10 13.04 6.34
N ALA A 94 -4.23 12.70 7.63
CA ALA A 94 -5.10 13.41 8.56
C ALA A 94 -4.46 14.72 9.04
N ALA A 95 -3.16 14.70 9.33
CA ALA A 95 -2.41 15.90 9.69
C ALA A 95 -0.91 15.71 9.46
N SER A 96 -0.17 16.81 9.32
CA SER A 96 1.29 16.77 9.24
C SER A 96 2.00 17.80 10.11
N CYS A 97 3.24 17.49 10.48
CA CYS A 97 4.12 18.39 11.20
C CYS A 97 5.54 18.25 10.65
N ASP A 98 6.11 19.33 10.08
CA ASP A 98 7.46 19.30 9.50
C ASP A 98 8.56 19.22 10.58
N ASN A 99 8.28 19.71 11.80
CA ASN A 99 9.22 19.65 12.93
C ASN A 99 8.53 19.66 14.30
N LEU A 100 8.57 18.51 15.00
CA LEU A 100 8.00 18.35 16.35
C LEU A 100 8.63 19.26 17.41
N HIS A 101 9.85 19.75 17.19
CA HIS A 101 10.51 20.63 18.14
C HIS A 101 9.88 22.04 18.17
N SER A 102 9.27 22.48 17.06
CA SER A 102 8.70 23.82 16.91
C SER A 102 7.17 23.86 17.01
N VAL A 103 6.53 22.75 17.39
CA VAL A 103 5.07 22.70 17.59
C VAL A 103 4.68 23.68 18.69
N ASN A 104 3.68 24.52 18.46
CA ASN A 104 3.10 25.36 19.50
C ASN A 104 1.99 24.57 20.22
N ARG A 105 2.28 24.09 21.42
CA ARG A 105 1.38 23.22 22.19
C ARG A 105 0.03 23.85 22.54
N GLU A 106 -0.04 25.17 22.71
CA GLU A 106 -1.31 25.84 23.02
C GLU A 106 -2.20 25.95 21.78
N ALA A 107 -1.62 26.32 20.63
CA ALA A 107 -2.32 26.39 19.35
C ALA A 107 -2.71 25.00 18.82
N ASP A 108 -1.92 23.98 19.16
CA ASP A 108 -2.02 22.62 18.60
C ASP A 108 -2.54 21.59 19.62
N SER A 109 -3.21 22.06 20.68
CA SER A 109 -3.84 21.23 21.72
C SER A 109 -4.88 20.26 21.16
N ARG A 110 -5.40 20.54 19.96
CA ARG A 110 -6.35 19.68 19.22
C ARG A 110 -5.67 18.63 18.35
N SER A 111 -4.37 18.72 18.04
CA SER A 111 -3.67 17.73 17.23
C SER A 111 -3.04 16.63 18.07
N ALA A 112 -2.62 15.57 17.39
CA ALA A 112 -1.81 14.51 17.98
C ALA A 112 -0.35 14.93 18.23
N PHE A 113 0.09 16.09 17.72
CA PHE A 113 1.49 16.53 17.79
C PHE A 113 1.80 17.38 19.03
N GLY A 114 0.80 18.07 19.59
CA GLY A 114 0.97 18.89 20.81
C GLY A 114 1.65 18.15 21.97
N PRO A 115 1.22 16.93 22.36
CA PRO A 115 1.87 16.14 23.41
C PRO A 115 3.34 15.80 23.13
N LEU A 116 3.72 15.76 21.85
CA LEU A 116 5.03 15.37 21.36
C LEU A 116 5.98 16.55 21.21
N GLN A 117 5.57 17.76 21.59
CA GLN A 117 6.41 18.95 21.54
C GLN A 117 7.76 18.70 22.23
N GLY A 118 8.84 19.00 21.50
CA GLY A 118 10.20 18.88 22.01
C GLY A 118 10.72 17.44 22.14
N LEU A 119 9.93 16.42 21.78
CA LEU A 119 10.33 15.01 21.85
C LEU A 119 11.54 14.73 20.94
N MET A 120 11.52 15.29 19.73
CA MET A 120 12.59 15.15 18.74
C MET A 120 12.61 16.32 17.75
N LYS A 121 13.74 16.50 17.08
CA LYS A 121 13.84 17.34 15.88
C LYS A 121 13.49 16.49 14.67
N GLY A 122 12.50 16.89 13.88
CA GLY A 122 12.10 16.18 12.67
C GLY A 122 10.60 16.05 12.48
N PRO A 123 10.18 15.51 11.33
CA PRO A 123 8.78 15.47 10.95
C PRO A 123 8.01 14.38 11.68
N ALA A 124 6.69 14.54 11.71
CA ALA A 124 5.71 13.53 12.06
C ALA A 124 4.50 13.66 11.13
N VAL A 125 3.81 12.55 10.90
CA VAL A 125 2.59 12.52 10.09
C VAL A 125 1.55 11.65 10.77
N ALA A 126 0.32 12.14 10.81
CA ALA A 126 -0.84 11.39 11.26
C ALA A 126 -1.62 10.95 10.02
N LEU A 127 -1.82 9.64 9.91
CA LEU A 127 -2.52 8.98 8.82
C LEU A 127 -3.83 8.39 9.34
N GLU A 128 -4.78 8.18 8.45
CA GLU A 128 -5.91 7.31 8.78
C GLU A 128 -5.42 5.93 9.22
N TYR A 129 -6.12 5.33 10.18
CA TYR A 129 -5.82 3.98 10.61
C TYR A 129 -6.63 2.98 9.76
N LEU A 130 -5.92 2.01 9.20
CA LEU A 130 -6.46 0.94 8.37
C LEU A 130 -6.33 -0.35 9.17
N ASP A 131 -7.47 -0.84 9.65
CA ASP A 131 -7.56 -1.87 10.70
C ASP A 131 -7.54 -3.31 10.16
N GLN A 132 -7.72 -3.47 8.84
CA GLN A 132 -7.75 -4.77 8.19
C GLN A 132 -6.36 -5.36 7.89
N GLY A 133 -5.28 -4.61 8.14
CA GLY A 133 -3.90 -5.09 7.98
C GLY A 133 -3.33 -4.97 6.57
N ASP A 134 -2.14 -5.54 6.37
CA ASP A 134 -1.42 -5.55 5.09
C ASP A 134 -1.56 -6.90 4.35
N LEU A 135 -1.33 -6.90 3.03
CA LEU A 135 -1.48 -8.09 2.20
C LEU A 135 -0.54 -9.24 2.62
N VAL A 136 0.64 -8.94 3.19
CA VAL A 136 1.57 -9.98 3.67
C VAL A 136 0.98 -10.74 4.86
N THR A 137 0.31 -10.03 5.75
CA THR A 137 -0.29 -10.60 6.96
C THR A 137 -1.52 -11.43 6.61
N LEU A 138 -2.27 -10.98 5.63
CA LEU A 138 -3.54 -11.57 5.25
C LEU A 138 -3.37 -12.87 4.45
N LYS A 139 -2.30 -13.03 3.64
CA LYS A 139 -2.09 -14.22 2.77
C LYS A 139 -3.33 -14.58 1.95
N ILE A 140 -4.03 -13.56 1.48
CA ILE A 140 -5.26 -13.73 0.75
C ILE A 140 -4.91 -13.80 -0.73
N ASP A 141 -5.37 -14.86 -1.36
CA ASP A 141 -5.38 -15.01 -2.81
C ASP A 141 -6.56 -14.18 -3.31
N ILE A 142 -6.28 -12.94 -3.71
CA ILE A 142 -7.31 -12.01 -4.19
C ILE A 142 -7.10 -11.95 -5.68
N ASP A 143 -8.13 -12.36 -6.43
CA ASP A 143 -8.15 -12.25 -7.87
C ASP A 143 -7.72 -10.84 -8.27
N GLY A 144 -6.55 -10.79 -8.93
CA GLY A 144 -5.62 -9.66 -8.92
C GLY A 144 -6.30 -8.31 -8.98
N ASP A 145 -6.46 -7.66 -7.82
CA ASP A 145 -7.32 -6.50 -7.73
C ASP A 145 -6.79 -5.36 -8.61
N ARG A 146 -7.58 -5.08 -9.64
CA ARG A 146 -7.34 -4.08 -10.66
C ARG A 146 -7.39 -2.65 -10.08
N THR A 147 -7.86 -2.46 -8.85
CA THR A 147 -7.81 -1.18 -8.13
C THR A 147 -6.37 -0.67 -7.88
N LEU A 148 -5.34 -1.51 -7.96
CA LEU A 148 -3.94 -1.03 -7.94
C LEU A 148 -3.62 -0.07 -9.10
N ILE A 149 -4.36 -0.15 -10.21
CA ILE A 149 -4.27 0.80 -11.33
C ILE A 149 -4.75 2.19 -10.88
N ARG A 150 -5.76 2.29 -10.01
CA ARG A 150 -6.23 3.56 -9.46
C ARG A 150 -5.16 4.25 -8.61
N ALA A 151 -4.37 3.49 -7.85
CA ALA A 151 -3.20 4.06 -7.15
C ALA A 151 -2.14 4.62 -8.11
N CYS A 152 -1.90 3.95 -9.24
CA CYS A 152 -1.03 4.48 -10.30
C CYS A 152 -1.56 5.80 -10.87
N ILE A 153 -2.87 5.90 -11.09
CA ILE A 153 -3.53 7.12 -11.56
C ILE A 153 -3.39 8.24 -10.53
N GLY A 154 -3.59 7.96 -9.24
CA GLY A 154 -3.41 8.96 -8.17
C GLY A 154 -2.00 9.53 -8.10
N MET A 155 -0.98 8.71 -8.40
CA MET A 155 0.41 9.18 -8.53
C MET A 155 0.67 10.00 -9.80
N ALA A 156 0.03 9.64 -10.91
CA ALA A 156 0.19 10.34 -12.18
C ALA A 156 -0.57 11.67 -12.22
N TYR A 157 -1.73 11.74 -11.57
CA TYR A 157 -2.62 12.91 -11.54
C TYR A 157 -2.99 13.30 -10.10
N PRO A 158 -2.02 13.80 -9.30
CA PRO A 158 -2.28 14.14 -7.91
C PRO A 158 -3.31 15.27 -7.78
N LEU A 159 -4.15 15.17 -6.75
CA LEU A 159 -5.25 16.11 -6.53
C LEU A 159 -4.90 17.26 -5.58
N GLU A 160 -3.85 17.12 -4.77
CA GLU A 160 -3.35 18.13 -3.82
C GLU A 160 -4.44 18.73 -2.89
N ARG A 161 -5.52 17.98 -2.60
CA ARG A 161 -6.66 18.42 -1.77
C ARG A 161 -6.22 18.74 -0.35
N PRO A 162 -6.90 19.58 0.47
CA PRO A 162 -6.54 19.90 1.88
C PRO A 162 -6.38 18.70 2.84
N GLU A 163 -5.78 18.90 4.02
CA GLU A 163 -5.63 17.83 5.03
C GLU A 163 -6.98 17.35 5.56
N ASP A 164 -7.06 16.07 5.95
CA ASP A 164 -8.25 15.42 6.50
C ASP A 164 -9.51 15.48 5.59
N THR A 165 -9.38 15.89 4.32
CA THR A 165 -10.51 15.86 3.38
C THR A 165 -10.79 14.44 2.90
N GLN A 166 -12.07 14.15 2.62
CA GLN A 166 -12.46 12.89 2.01
C GLN A 166 -11.72 12.68 0.69
N SER A 167 -11.17 11.49 0.53
CA SER A 167 -10.55 11.07 -0.72
C SER A 167 -11.61 10.88 -1.80
N VAL A 168 -11.18 10.96 -3.06
CA VAL A 168 -12.02 10.69 -4.24
C VAL A 168 -11.33 9.68 -5.12
N GLN A 169 -12.15 8.90 -5.82
CA GLN A 169 -11.66 7.90 -6.76
C GLN A 169 -10.89 8.57 -7.89
N GLU A 170 -9.75 7.98 -8.22
CA GLU A 170 -8.80 8.49 -9.18
C GLU A 170 -9.29 8.24 -10.60
N THR A 171 -9.28 9.26 -11.45
CA THR A 171 -9.59 9.15 -12.87
C THR A 171 -8.49 9.80 -13.69
N VAL A 172 -8.33 9.36 -14.93
CA VAL A 172 -7.45 10.06 -15.88
C VAL A 172 -8.17 11.34 -16.32
N PRO A 173 -7.57 12.53 -16.13
CA PRO A 173 -8.18 13.78 -16.54
C PRO A 173 -8.45 13.84 -18.05
N THR A 174 -9.61 14.35 -18.43
CA THR A 174 -10.02 14.53 -19.84
C THR A 174 -9.66 15.92 -20.39
N ASP A 175 -9.10 16.80 -19.55
CA ASP A 175 -8.74 18.18 -19.88
C ASP A 175 -7.34 18.33 -20.52
N GLY A 176 -6.69 17.21 -20.82
CA GLY A 176 -5.34 17.20 -21.40
C GLY A 176 -4.22 17.42 -20.38
N THR A 177 -4.52 17.41 -19.07
CA THR A 177 -3.50 17.41 -18.02
C THR A 177 -2.50 16.28 -18.25
N ARG A 178 -1.21 16.62 -18.23
CA ARG A 178 -0.14 15.64 -18.44
C ARG A 178 0.15 14.87 -17.14
N PRO A 179 0.43 13.56 -17.23
CA PRO A 179 0.80 12.78 -16.06
C PRO A 179 2.16 13.23 -15.52
N ARG A 180 2.31 13.24 -14.19
CA ARG A 180 3.58 13.43 -13.50
C ARG A 180 4.41 12.15 -13.51
N GLY A 181 5.73 12.29 -13.48
CA GLY A 181 6.67 11.17 -13.41
C GLY A 181 6.93 10.64 -12.00
N ILE A 182 5.90 10.58 -11.15
CA ILE A 182 6.03 10.08 -9.77
C ILE A 182 6.13 8.54 -9.81
N ILE A 183 7.17 7.99 -9.18
CA ILE A 183 7.42 6.54 -9.03
C ILE A 183 7.50 6.21 -7.55
N HIS A 184 6.74 5.20 -7.11
CA HIS A 184 6.71 4.79 -5.71
C HIS A 184 8.07 4.27 -5.21
N GLN A 185 8.78 3.50 -6.06
CA GLN A 185 10.07 2.81 -5.82
C GLN A 185 10.08 1.68 -4.79
N ASP A 186 9.00 1.48 -4.05
CA ASP A 186 8.87 0.36 -3.11
C ASP A 186 7.45 -0.25 -3.15
N LEU A 187 6.91 -0.45 -4.35
CA LEU A 187 5.63 -1.15 -4.52
C LEU A 187 5.82 -2.62 -4.13
N ALA A 188 5.24 -2.99 -3.00
CA ALA A 188 5.37 -4.30 -2.37
C ALA A 188 4.08 -4.64 -1.63
N THR A 189 3.75 -5.93 -1.50
CA THR A 189 2.55 -6.39 -0.76
C THR A 189 2.49 -5.85 0.67
N ARG A 190 3.64 -5.70 1.34
CA ARG A 190 3.73 -5.08 2.68
C ARG A 190 3.32 -3.60 2.75
N ASN A 191 3.33 -2.92 1.61
CA ASN A 191 2.99 -1.51 1.49
C ASN A 191 1.58 -1.31 0.92
N ILE A 192 0.81 -2.39 0.79
CA ILE A 192 -0.62 -2.37 0.47
C ILE A 192 -1.37 -2.82 1.72
N VAL A 193 -2.27 -1.95 2.16
CA VAL A 193 -3.10 -2.15 3.36
C VAL A 193 -4.56 -2.05 2.98
N LEU A 194 -5.41 -2.82 3.66
CA LEU A 194 -6.85 -2.78 3.43
C LEU A 194 -7.55 -1.80 4.36
N GLY A 195 -8.43 -1.00 3.78
CA GLY A 195 -9.44 -0.24 4.48
C GLY A 195 -10.84 -0.75 4.16
N SER A 196 -11.81 -0.23 4.88
CA SER A 196 -13.22 -0.37 4.50
C SER A 196 -13.47 0.37 3.20
N GLY A 197 -14.13 -0.29 2.26
CA GLY A 197 -14.69 0.33 1.07
C GLY A 197 -15.83 1.28 1.42
N ASP A 198 -16.15 2.21 0.52
CA ASP A 198 -17.31 3.09 0.66
C ASP A 198 -18.63 2.40 0.26
N GLY A 199 -18.55 1.16 -0.24
CA GLY A 199 -19.70 0.41 -0.72
C GLY A 199 -20.22 0.93 -2.06
N LEU A 200 -19.42 1.68 -2.80
CA LEU A 200 -19.77 2.26 -4.10
C LEU A 200 -18.87 1.72 -5.20
N ASP A 201 -19.37 1.73 -6.44
CA ASP A 201 -18.63 1.42 -7.65
C ASP A 201 -17.73 0.17 -7.53
N GLU A 202 -16.41 0.32 -7.68
CA GLU A 202 -15.42 -0.77 -7.63
C GLU A 202 -15.23 -1.35 -6.21
N HIS A 203 -15.78 -0.70 -5.18
CA HIS A 203 -15.65 -1.07 -3.76
C HIS A 203 -16.99 -1.49 -3.13
N HIS A 204 -18.00 -1.81 -3.95
CA HIS A 204 -19.35 -2.19 -3.51
C HIS A 204 -19.39 -3.41 -2.57
N VAL A 205 -18.42 -4.31 -2.71
CA VAL A 205 -18.19 -5.47 -1.85
C VAL A 205 -17.53 -5.14 -0.50
N GLY A 206 -17.10 -3.89 -0.29
CA GLY A 206 -16.82 -3.34 1.04
C GLY A 206 -15.35 -3.27 1.46
N TYR A 207 -14.40 -3.48 0.55
CA TYR A 207 -12.96 -3.36 0.81
C TYR A 207 -12.29 -2.37 -0.16
N LEU A 208 -11.16 -1.82 0.28
CA LEU A 208 -10.37 -0.85 -0.48
C LEU A 208 -8.88 -1.05 -0.21
N PHE A 209 -8.09 -1.25 -1.25
CA PHE A 209 -6.63 -1.20 -1.13
C PHE A 209 -6.10 0.23 -1.09
N LYS A 210 -5.18 0.46 -0.16
CA LYS A 210 -4.45 1.72 -0.03
C LYS A 210 -2.96 1.47 -0.02
N LEU A 211 -2.26 2.27 -0.83
CA LEU A 211 -0.81 2.32 -0.86
C LEU A 211 -0.28 3.20 0.29
N ILE A 212 0.74 2.70 0.97
CA ILE A 212 1.47 3.38 2.05
C ILE A 212 2.98 3.42 1.76
N ASP A 213 3.71 4.17 2.58
CA ASP A 213 5.18 4.21 2.65
C ASP A 213 5.88 4.86 1.44
N PHE A 214 5.66 6.16 1.26
CA PHE A 214 6.26 6.97 0.20
C PHE A 214 7.69 7.45 0.52
N GLY A 215 8.40 6.78 1.44
CA GLY A 215 9.76 7.18 1.87
C GLY A 215 10.77 7.16 0.71
N SER A 216 10.65 6.19 -0.18
CA SER A 216 11.52 6.00 -1.34
C SER A 216 11.01 6.67 -2.63
N THR A 217 9.83 7.29 -2.59
CA THR A 217 9.20 7.86 -3.78
C THR A 217 10.07 8.92 -4.43
N ARG A 218 10.06 8.96 -5.76
CA ARG A 218 10.77 9.96 -6.55
C ARG A 218 9.88 10.49 -7.66
N GLU A 219 10.22 11.67 -8.13
CA GLU A 219 9.63 12.26 -9.31
C GLU A 219 10.73 12.47 -10.35
N TYR A 220 10.42 12.08 -11.59
CA TYR A 220 11.29 12.25 -12.75
C TYR A 220 10.59 13.12 -13.78
N ASP A 221 11.35 13.91 -14.54
CA ASP A 221 10.80 14.81 -15.56
C ASP A 221 10.23 14.08 -16.79
N LEU A 222 10.60 12.80 -16.96
CA LEU A 222 10.10 11.95 -18.03
C LEU A 222 8.80 11.26 -17.60
N PRO A 223 7.84 11.01 -18.53
CA PRO A 223 6.59 10.29 -18.25
C PRO A 223 6.81 8.77 -18.11
N ARG A 224 7.92 8.39 -17.47
CA ARG A 224 8.24 7.01 -17.11
C ARG A 224 7.45 6.56 -15.88
N GLY A 225 7.05 7.51 -15.03
CA GLY A 225 6.29 7.29 -13.80
C GLY A 225 5.13 6.30 -13.94
N PRO A 226 4.12 6.64 -14.76
CA PRO A 226 2.97 5.76 -14.97
C PRO A 226 3.32 4.33 -15.37
N ARG A 227 4.25 4.16 -16.32
CA ARG A 227 4.62 2.86 -16.89
C ARG A 227 5.47 2.01 -15.97
N ASP A 228 6.30 2.63 -15.14
CA ASP A 228 7.08 1.92 -14.12
C ASP A 228 6.17 1.49 -12.96
N ASN A 229 5.24 2.34 -12.54
CA ASN A 229 4.26 1.96 -11.52
C ASN A 229 3.33 0.84 -12.02
N LEU A 230 2.83 0.90 -13.26
CA LEU A 230 2.03 -0.18 -13.85
C LEU A 230 2.80 -1.51 -13.90
N TYR A 231 4.09 -1.46 -14.25
CA TYR A 231 4.95 -2.63 -14.24
C TYR A 231 5.07 -3.23 -12.83
N ASP A 232 5.32 -2.40 -11.82
CA ASP A 232 5.43 -2.86 -10.44
C ASP A 232 4.08 -3.38 -9.90
N CYS A 233 2.96 -2.75 -10.26
CA CYS A 233 1.61 -3.24 -9.93
C CYS A 233 1.32 -4.60 -10.57
N ALA A 234 1.66 -4.81 -11.84
CA ALA A 234 1.47 -6.09 -12.51
C ALA A 234 2.30 -7.21 -11.85
N ARG A 235 3.50 -6.89 -11.36
CA ARG A 235 4.27 -7.86 -10.56
C ARG A 235 3.60 -8.20 -9.23
N LEU A 236 2.93 -7.24 -8.60
CA LEU A 236 2.17 -7.50 -7.38
C LEU A 236 0.94 -8.36 -7.65
N MET A 237 0.23 -8.11 -8.75
CA MET A 237 -0.89 -8.95 -9.17
C MET A 237 -0.44 -10.41 -9.39
N LEU A 238 0.71 -10.62 -10.04
CA LEU A 238 1.29 -11.98 -10.16
C LEU A 238 1.61 -12.64 -8.82
N GLN A 239 2.13 -11.86 -7.87
CA GLN A 239 2.43 -12.37 -6.53
C GLN A 239 1.18 -12.71 -5.73
N MET A 240 0.07 -12.02 -5.99
CA MET A 240 -1.22 -12.28 -5.35
C MET A 240 -1.84 -13.56 -5.88
N LEU A 241 -1.72 -13.83 -7.18
CA LEU A 241 -2.18 -15.06 -7.86
C LEU A 241 -1.25 -16.28 -7.63
N ASP A 242 -0.44 -16.25 -6.56
CA ASP A 242 0.53 -17.29 -6.16
C ASP A 242 1.51 -17.78 -7.25
N PHE A 243 1.87 -16.94 -8.22
CA PHE A 243 2.79 -17.32 -9.32
C PHE A 243 4.28 -17.22 -8.95
N GLU A 244 4.65 -17.44 -7.69
CA GLU A 244 6.06 -17.43 -7.23
C GLU A 244 6.65 -18.84 -7.02
N PRO A 245 7.94 -19.07 -7.36
CA PRO A 245 8.86 -18.10 -7.94
C PRO A 245 8.46 -17.72 -9.37
N ILE A 246 8.46 -16.41 -9.67
CA ILE A 246 8.25 -15.91 -11.05
C ILE A 246 9.46 -16.37 -11.86
N PHE A 247 9.40 -17.58 -12.41
CA PHE A 247 10.28 -17.97 -13.49
C PHE A 247 9.80 -17.20 -14.73
N SER A 248 10.20 -15.93 -14.81
CA SER A 248 9.91 -15.07 -15.94
C SER A 248 10.62 -15.63 -17.17
N PHE A 249 9.93 -16.42 -17.97
CA PHE A 249 10.40 -16.79 -19.30
C PHE A 249 9.92 -15.71 -20.27
N PRO A 250 10.84 -14.96 -20.91
CA PRO A 250 10.44 -14.03 -21.94
C PRO A 250 9.75 -14.78 -23.08
N THR A 251 8.54 -14.34 -23.45
CA THR A 251 7.82 -14.86 -24.62
C THR A 251 7.30 -13.70 -25.46
N VAL A 252 6.99 -13.96 -26.73
CA VAL A 252 6.27 -13.00 -27.57
C VAL A 252 4.78 -13.12 -27.23
N TRP A 253 4.15 -11.98 -26.96
CA TRP A 253 2.72 -11.88 -26.72
C TRP A 253 2.17 -10.64 -27.42
N ARG A 254 1.31 -10.85 -28.42
CA ARG A 254 0.80 -9.78 -29.31
C ARG A 254 1.94 -8.97 -29.94
N ASP A 255 2.86 -9.67 -30.59
CA ASP A 255 4.02 -9.11 -31.29
C ASP A 255 5.07 -8.41 -30.40
N GLU A 256 4.92 -8.47 -29.08
CA GLU A 256 5.80 -7.79 -28.12
C GLU A 256 6.40 -8.77 -27.11
N LEU A 257 7.67 -8.56 -26.74
CA LEU A 257 8.35 -9.40 -25.76
C LEU A 257 7.84 -9.08 -24.35
N THR A 258 7.15 -10.02 -23.71
CA THR A 258 6.71 -9.93 -22.31
C THR A 258 7.57 -10.80 -21.39
N ARG A 259 7.61 -10.45 -20.10
CA ARG A 259 8.36 -11.20 -19.07
C ARG A 259 7.54 -12.28 -18.37
N VAL A 260 6.34 -12.60 -18.85
CA VAL A 260 5.41 -13.51 -18.15
C VAL A 260 4.78 -14.53 -19.11
N GLY A 261 5.61 -15.28 -19.83
CA GLY A 261 5.08 -16.26 -20.78
C GLY A 261 4.37 -17.44 -20.14
N ASN A 262 4.62 -17.73 -18.86
CA ASN A 262 4.09 -18.90 -18.18
C ASN A 262 2.59 -18.78 -17.84
N ILE A 263 2.02 -17.57 -17.76
CA ILE A 263 0.60 -17.38 -17.46
C ILE A 263 -0.29 -17.35 -18.70
N LEU A 264 0.32 -17.36 -19.88
CA LEU A 264 -0.37 -17.18 -21.15
C LEU A 264 -0.51 -18.54 -21.85
N PRO A 265 -1.63 -18.78 -22.55
CA PRO A 265 -1.74 -19.97 -23.40
C PRO A 265 -0.67 -19.92 -24.50
N PRO A 266 -0.04 -21.06 -24.85
CA PRO A 266 0.91 -21.12 -25.95
C PRO A 266 0.27 -20.72 -27.29
N GLU A 267 0.99 -19.98 -28.14
CA GLU A 267 0.48 -19.58 -29.46
C GLU A 267 0.15 -20.78 -30.36
N ASP A 268 0.92 -21.86 -30.23
CA ASP A 268 0.76 -23.10 -31.01
C ASP A 268 -0.34 -24.02 -30.46
N ASN A 269 -0.79 -23.81 -29.23
CA ASN A 269 -1.90 -24.55 -28.63
C ASN A 269 -2.73 -23.70 -27.65
N PRO A 270 -3.64 -22.84 -28.15
CA PRO A 270 -4.48 -22.00 -27.30
C PRO A 270 -5.40 -22.76 -26.33
N ASN A 271 -5.63 -24.06 -26.57
CA ASN A 271 -6.45 -24.90 -25.69
C ASN A 271 -5.66 -25.42 -24.47
N ASP A 272 -4.34 -25.25 -24.45
CA ASP A 272 -3.49 -25.60 -23.32
C ASP A 272 -3.30 -24.38 -22.42
N ASP A 273 -4.40 -23.89 -21.88
CA ASP A 273 -4.40 -22.76 -20.96
C ASP A 273 -3.79 -23.21 -19.61
N PRO A 274 -2.65 -22.65 -19.18
CA PRO A 274 -2.01 -23.05 -17.93
C PRO A 274 -2.82 -22.63 -16.70
N PHE A 275 -3.68 -21.61 -16.81
CA PHE A 275 -4.45 -21.05 -15.69
C PHE A 275 -5.88 -20.71 -16.11
N PRO A 276 -6.69 -21.72 -16.47
CA PRO A 276 -8.04 -21.50 -16.98
C PRO A 276 -8.98 -20.88 -15.95
N HIS A 277 -8.67 -20.98 -14.66
CA HIS A 277 -9.42 -20.39 -13.54
C HIS A 277 -9.15 -18.88 -13.37
N VAL A 278 -8.08 -18.34 -13.94
CA VAL A 278 -7.79 -16.90 -13.87
C VAL A 278 -8.31 -16.22 -15.13
N ASP A 279 -9.10 -15.16 -14.94
CA ASP A 279 -9.65 -14.34 -16.02
C ASP A 279 -8.58 -13.98 -17.07
N PHE A 280 -8.87 -14.31 -18.33
CA PHE A 280 -7.92 -14.12 -19.41
C PHE A 280 -7.60 -12.64 -19.64
N ASP A 281 -8.58 -11.74 -19.50
CA ASP A 281 -8.36 -10.30 -19.65
C ASP A 281 -7.39 -9.76 -18.58
N LEU A 282 -7.42 -10.33 -17.37
CA LEU A 282 -6.47 -9.97 -16.30
C LEU A 282 -5.06 -10.41 -16.67
N ARG A 283 -4.91 -11.66 -17.14
CA ARG A 283 -3.60 -12.21 -17.56
C ARG A 283 -3.03 -11.45 -18.75
N ASP A 284 -3.87 -11.08 -19.72
CA ASP A 284 -3.49 -10.26 -20.86
C ASP A 284 -3.02 -8.86 -20.43
N LEU A 285 -3.73 -8.20 -19.51
CA LEU A 285 -3.34 -6.90 -18.97
C LEU A 285 -2.00 -6.98 -18.21
N ILE A 286 -1.82 -7.98 -17.36
CA ILE A 286 -0.57 -8.23 -16.65
C ILE A 286 0.58 -8.42 -17.66
N ALA A 287 0.38 -9.25 -18.68
CA ALA A 287 1.39 -9.49 -19.70
C ALA A 287 1.80 -8.23 -20.46
N ARG A 288 0.83 -7.37 -20.82
CA ARG A 288 1.10 -6.08 -21.48
C ARG A 288 1.79 -5.08 -20.56
N CYS A 289 1.44 -5.03 -19.29
CA CYS A 289 2.14 -4.22 -18.29
C CYS A 289 3.59 -4.67 -18.08
N LEU A 290 3.89 -5.96 -18.34
CA LEU A 290 5.22 -6.57 -18.20
C LEU A 290 6.03 -6.64 -19.50
N TYR A 291 5.63 -5.91 -20.55
CA TYR A 291 6.46 -5.76 -21.75
C TYR A 291 7.85 -5.22 -21.44
N VAL A 292 8.84 -5.79 -22.14
CA VAL A 292 10.26 -5.43 -22.05
C VAL A 292 10.46 -4.00 -22.54
N ASP A 293 9.82 -3.62 -23.65
CA ASP A 293 9.76 -2.22 -24.08
C ASP A 293 8.70 -1.45 -23.26
N ALA A 294 9.17 -0.55 -22.40
CA ALA A 294 8.29 0.28 -21.59
C ALA A 294 7.37 1.19 -22.41
N GLN A 295 7.72 1.52 -23.66
CA GLN A 295 6.86 2.34 -24.53
C GLN A 295 5.63 1.60 -25.02
N LYS A 296 5.69 0.26 -25.05
CA LYS A 296 4.62 -0.63 -25.53
C LYS A 296 3.64 -1.03 -24.43
N ARG A 297 4.00 -0.80 -23.17
CA ARG A 297 3.08 -1.00 -22.03
C ARG A 297 1.85 -0.11 -22.19
N PRO A 298 0.68 -0.56 -21.68
CA PRO A 298 -0.56 0.20 -21.79
C PRO A 298 -0.41 1.55 -21.10
N THR A 299 -1.16 2.52 -21.61
CA THR A 299 -1.40 3.78 -20.94
C THR A 299 -2.27 3.56 -19.70
N LEU A 300 -2.28 4.54 -18.78
CA LEU A 300 -3.19 4.49 -17.63
C LEU A 300 -4.66 4.47 -18.04
N GLN A 301 -5.01 5.12 -19.16
CA GLN A 301 -6.38 5.13 -19.67
C GLN A 301 -6.80 3.74 -20.15
N GLU A 302 -5.98 3.07 -20.95
CA GLU A 302 -6.26 1.71 -21.42
C GLU A 302 -6.37 0.73 -20.25
N ALA A 303 -5.43 0.78 -19.31
CA ALA A 303 -5.46 -0.06 -18.11
C ALA A 303 -6.72 0.19 -17.26
N LEU A 304 -7.14 1.46 -17.15
CA LEU A 304 -8.35 1.83 -16.42
C LEU A 304 -9.63 1.31 -17.08
N GLU A 305 -9.74 1.48 -18.39
CA GLU A 305 -10.90 1.00 -19.15
C GLU A 305 -11.04 -0.52 -19.06
N GLU A 306 -9.93 -1.25 -19.06
CA GLU A 306 -9.93 -2.70 -18.83
C GLU A 306 -10.35 -3.06 -17.41
N ALA A 307 -9.87 -2.34 -16.40
CA ALA A 307 -10.31 -2.53 -15.02
C ALA A 307 -11.81 -2.31 -14.86
N GLN A 308 -12.33 -1.22 -15.43
CA GLN A 308 -13.74 -0.88 -15.37
C GLN A 308 -14.61 -1.87 -16.15
N ARG A 309 -14.14 -2.36 -17.30
CA ARG A 309 -14.84 -3.41 -18.05
C ARG A 309 -14.93 -4.70 -17.25
N ALA A 310 -13.87 -5.11 -16.57
CA ALA A 310 -13.88 -6.31 -15.73
C ALA A 310 -14.93 -6.18 -14.61
N VAL A 311 -14.97 -5.05 -13.90
CA VAL A 311 -15.97 -4.81 -12.84
C VAL A 311 -17.40 -4.75 -13.38
N ALA A 312 -17.60 -4.30 -14.61
CA ALA A 312 -18.91 -4.20 -15.24
C ALA A 312 -19.39 -5.49 -15.94
N ARG A 313 -18.55 -6.53 -15.99
CA ARG A 313 -18.90 -7.81 -16.62
C ARG A 313 -19.90 -8.58 -15.77
N ASP A 314 -20.72 -9.38 -16.44
CA ASP A 314 -21.60 -10.34 -15.78
C ASP A 314 -20.74 -11.45 -15.13
N PRO A 315 -20.98 -11.80 -13.84
CA PRO A 315 -20.28 -12.90 -13.16
C PRO A 315 -20.27 -14.21 -13.96
N ASP A 316 -21.32 -14.51 -14.73
CA ASP A 316 -21.43 -15.70 -15.57
C ASP A 316 -20.37 -15.76 -16.71
N THR A 317 -19.62 -14.67 -16.93
CA THR A 317 -18.55 -14.61 -17.93
C THR A 317 -17.17 -14.93 -17.38
N PHE A 318 -17.01 -15.10 -16.07
CA PHE A 318 -15.75 -15.47 -15.45
C PHE A 318 -15.57 -17.00 -15.45
N PRO A 319 -14.33 -17.50 -15.30
CA PRO A 319 -14.07 -18.94 -15.27
C PRO A 319 -14.82 -19.70 -14.17
N ASP A 320 -14.95 -19.08 -12.98
CA ASP A 320 -15.62 -19.64 -11.80
C ASP A 320 -16.72 -18.67 -11.31
N PRO A 321 -17.86 -18.54 -12.04
CA PRO A 321 -18.88 -17.52 -11.76
C PRO A 321 -19.42 -17.52 -10.32
N GLU A 322 -19.45 -18.68 -9.68
CA GLU A 322 -19.91 -18.82 -8.30
C GLU A 322 -19.01 -18.11 -7.28
N GLU A 323 -17.71 -17.97 -7.56
CA GLU A 323 -16.75 -17.29 -6.69
C GLU A 323 -16.74 -15.76 -6.91
N GLU A 324 -17.30 -15.30 -8.03
CA GLU A 324 -17.35 -13.87 -8.44
C GLU A 324 -18.63 -13.15 -7.98
N THR A 325 -19.45 -13.80 -7.14
CA THR A 325 -20.66 -13.17 -6.59
C THR A 325 -20.32 -12.24 -5.42
N ASP A 326 -21.05 -11.12 -5.28
CA ASP A 326 -20.92 -10.20 -4.13
C ASP A 326 -20.96 -10.93 -2.79
N GLU A 327 -21.84 -11.93 -2.64
CA GLU A 327 -21.94 -12.75 -1.45
C GLU A 327 -20.67 -13.55 -1.19
N ARG A 328 -20.11 -14.25 -2.20
CA ARG A 328 -18.88 -15.02 -2.01
C ARG A 328 -17.67 -14.15 -1.75
N ILE A 329 -17.54 -13.06 -2.47
CA ILE A 329 -16.50 -12.07 -2.22
C ILE A 329 -16.63 -11.56 -0.77
N ARG A 330 -17.83 -11.14 -0.34
CA ARG A 330 -18.04 -10.66 1.03
C ARG A 330 -17.76 -11.73 2.08
N ASP A 331 -18.19 -12.97 1.87
CA ASP A 331 -17.95 -14.11 2.76
C ASP A 331 -16.45 -14.41 2.88
N PHE A 332 -15.73 -14.31 1.76
CA PHE A 332 -14.29 -14.44 1.71
C PHE A 332 -13.61 -13.34 2.55
N PHE A 333 -13.95 -12.07 2.35
CA PHE A 333 -13.43 -10.96 3.15
C PHE A 333 -13.81 -11.09 4.63
N GLN A 334 -15.03 -11.51 4.94
CA GLN A 334 -15.46 -11.74 6.32
C GLN A 334 -14.60 -12.82 6.99
N LYS A 335 -14.43 -13.97 6.33
CA LYS A 335 -13.68 -15.11 6.84
C LYS A 335 -12.20 -14.82 7.03
N PHE A 336 -11.57 -14.17 6.04
CA PHE A 336 -10.12 -13.99 6.01
C PHE A 336 -9.64 -12.65 6.58
N ILE A 337 -10.55 -11.69 6.79
CA ILE A 337 -10.18 -10.37 7.33
C ILE A 337 -10.87 -10.11 8.65
N HIS A 338 -12.20 -10.14 8.72
CA HIS A 338 -12.96 -9.69 9.89
C HIS A 338 -13.02 -10.70 11.04
N ASP A 339 -13.09 -11.99 10.73
CA ASP A 339 -13.18 -13.06 11.74
C ASP A 339 -11.81 -13.55 12.25
N VAL A 340 -10.71 -13.01 11.70
CA VAL A 340 -9.35 -13.37 12.15
C VAL A 340 -9.13 -12.89 13.59
N PRO A 341 -8.84 -13.78 14.56
CA PRO A 341 -8.59 -13.40 15.94
C PRO A 341 -7.43 -12.39 16.06
N ASP A 342 -7.56 -11.39 16.95
CA ASP A 342 -6.57 -10.30 17.10
C ASP A 342 -5.14 -10.80 17.39
N ASN A 343 -4.99 -11.97 18.00
CA ASN A 343 -3.69 -12.59 18.26
C ASN A 343 -3.00 -13.14 16.99
N MET A 344 -3.75 -13.36 15.90
CA MET A 344 -3.21 -13.73 14.58
C MET A 344 -2.96 -12.51 13.68
N ARG A 345 -3.55 -11.34 13.98
CA ARG A 345 -3.37 -10.07 13.24
C ARG A 345 -2.08 -9.31 13.57
N THR A 346 -1.20 -9.87 14.41
CA THR A 346 0.06 -9.20 14.78
C THR A 346 1.16 -9.46 13.74
N PRO A 347 1.88 -8.43 13.27
CA PRO A 347 3.02 -8.63 12.38
C PRO A 347 4.04 -9.52 13.09
N ARG A 348 4.38 -10.68 12.52
CA ARG A 348 5.51 -11.47 13.01
C ARG A 348 6.75 -10.58 12.98
N ALA A 349 7.37 -10.37 14.14
CA ALA A 349 8.68 -9.73 14.21
C ALA A 349 9.64 -10.47 13.26
N ARG A 350 10.21 -9.73 12.31
CA ARG A 350 11.02 -10.24 11.19
C ARG A 350 12.00 -11.33 11.61
N GLY A 351 11.72 -12.58 11.26
CA GLY A 351 12.73 -13.60 11.04
C GLY A 351 13.04 -13.60 9.54
N LYS A 352 14.26 -13.24 9.14
CA LYS A 352 14.71 -13.59 7.79
C LYS A 352 14.78 -15.12 7.75
N SER A 353 14.27 -15.73 6.69
CA SER A 353 14.51 -17.13 6.39
C SER A 353 16.02 -17.39 6.41
N THR A 354 16.39 -18.39 7.17
CA THR A 354 17.70 -19.03 7.14
C THR A 354 17.50 -20.33 6.40
N ASP A 355 17.88 -20.38 5.13
CA ASP A 355 18.30 -21.62 4.47
C ASP A 355 19.80 -21.46 4.25
N GLU A 356 20.60 -22.10 5.12
CA GLU A 356 21.20 -23.43 4.93
C GLU A 356 22.46 -23.33 4.05
N GLN A 357 23.64 -23.34 4.68
CA GLN A 357 24.44 -24.54 4.94
C GLN A 357 24.95 -25.19 3.65
N THR A 358 26.21 -24.90 3.33
CA THR A 358 27.14 -25.94 2.88
C THR A 358 28.38 -25.84 3.76
N GLY A 359 28.53 -26.83 4.63
CA GLY A 359 29.70 -27.04 5.45
C GLY A 359 30.91 -27.51 4.66
N ASP A 360 32.04 -27.39 5.34
CA ASP A 360 33.41 -27.70 4.92
C ASP A 360 33.62 -29.12 4.36
N ALA A 361 34.65 -29.24 3.53
CA ALA A 361 35.55 -30.38 3.57
C ALA A 361 37.01 -29.86 3.65
N PRO A 362 37.83 -30.33 4.62
CA PRO A 362 39.24 -29.99 4.70
C PRO A 362 40.08 -30.88 3.75
N ALA A 363 41.36 -30.51 3.64
CA ALA A 363 42.41 -31.19 2.88
C ALA A 363 42.59 -32.69 3.20
#